data_AF-B4J1G0-F1
#
_entry.id   AF-B4J1G0-F1
#
_cell.length_a   1.000
_cell.length_b   1.000
_cell.length_c   1.000
_cell.angle_alpha   90.00
_cell.angle_beta   90.00
_cell.angle_gamma   90.00
#
_symmetry.space_group_name_H-M   'P 1'
#
loop_
_entity.id
_entity.type
_entity.pdbx_description
1 polymer ?
#
loop_
_entity_poly.entity_id
_entity_poly.type
_entity_poly.pdbx_seq_one_letter_code
_entity_poly.pdbx_strand_id
1 'polypeptide(L)'
;MLPQRQRCHFKHPASKSTSASTLNLNLMTTGRDVPPRIWTCSGLNHEVKPLYDRYQREIELNLWEPINRFWAECYEACKGASKQRASFQATNRRVFQQKIYMPWKVRQVEEMQRLQNAALQHKTNDSHIRKRWKAAKRFLYGPRGPWFTG
;
A
#
# COMPACT_ATOMS: atom_id res chain seq x y z
N MET A 1 -18.33 -41.35 -24.47
CA MET A 1 -17.09 -40.74 -23.93
C MET A 1 -17.46 -39.44 -23.24
N LEU A 2 -17.56 -39.45 -21.90
CA LEU A 2 -17.85 -38.24 -21.11
C LEU A 2 -16.52 -37.51 -20.86
N PRO A 3 -16.44 -36.17 -21.03
CA PRO A 3 -15.21 -35.46 -20.81
C PRO A 3 -14.86 -35.47 -19.32
N GLN A 4 -13.60 -35.80 -19.07
CA GLN A 4 -12.96 -35.91 -17.76
C GLN A 4 -13.11 -34.58 -17.00
N ARG A 5 -13.89 -34.57 -15.91
CA ARG A 5 -14.06 -33.43 -15.01
C ARG A 5 -12.69 -32.93 -14.54
N GLN A 6 -12.20 -31.84 -15.10
CA GLN A 6 -11.04 -31.14 -14.54
C GLN A 6 -11.48 -30.50 -13.22
N ARG A 7 -11.09 -31.12 -12.10
CA ARG A 7 -11.09 -30.43 -10.81
C ARG A 7 -10.18 -29.22 -10.95
N CYS A 8 -10.76 -28.02 -11.00
CA CYS A 8 -10.01 -26.79 -10.84
C CYS A 8 -9.35 -26.84 -9.46
N HIS A 9 -8.06 -27.22 -9.41
CA HIS A 9 -7.23 -27.05 -8.23
C HIS A 9 -7.04 -25.55 -8.02
N PHE A 10 -7.90 -24.97 -7.18
CA PHE A 10 -7.79 -23.59 -6.72
C PHE A 10 -6.55 -23.47 -5.82
N LYS A 11 -5.38 -23.23 -6.43
CA LYS A 11 -4.18 -22.83 -5.68
C LYS A 11 -4.40 -21.40 -5.19
N HIS A 12 -4.66 -21.25 -3.90
CA HIS A 12 -4.63 -19.94 -3.23
C HIS A 12 -3.27 -19.27 -3.46
N PRO A 13 -3.20 -18.05 -4.02
CA PRO A 13 -1.99 -17.25 -3.93
C PRO A 13 -1.87 -16.74 -2.49
N ALA A 14 -0.75 -17.04 -1.84
CA ALA A 14 -0.44 -16.57 -0.50
C ALA A 14 -0.27 -15.04 -0.49
N SER A 15 -1.33 -14.31 -0.13
CA SER A 15 -1.24 -12.90 0.24
C SER A 15 -1.19 -12.78 1.76
N LYS A 16 -0.01 -12.39 2.28
CA LYS A 16 0.18 -11.95 3.66
C LYS A 16 -0.54 -10.61 3.86
N SER A 17 -1.60 -10.57 4.66
CA SER A 17 -1.84 -9.57 5.73
C SER A 17 -3.28 -9.64 6.28
N THR A 18 -3.36 -10.09 7.52
CA THR A 18 -4.11 -9.45 8.63
C THR A 18 -5.65 -9.45 8.63
N SER A 19 -6.14 -10.08 9.71
CA SER A 19 -7.46 -10.00 10.33
C SER A 19 -8.68 -10.45 9.52
N ALA A 20 -8.95 -11.74 9.57
CA ALA A 20 -10.32 -12.24 9.65
C ALA A 20 -10.34 -13.28 10.76
N SER A 21 -11.01 -12.93 11.87
CA SER A 21 -11.24 -13.79 13.01
C SER A 21 -11.92 -15.07 12.53
N THR A 22 -11.17 -16.17 12.56
CA THR A 22 -11.70 -17.52 12.41
C THR A 22 -12.63 -17.77 13.60
N LEU A 23 -13.94 -17.70 13.38
CA LEU A 23 -14.89 -18.31 14.29
C LEU A 23 -14.65 -19.82 14.25
N ASN A 24 -13.94 -20.30 15.27
CA ASN A 24 -13.78 -21.71 15.58
C ASN A 24 -15.16 -22.30 15.88
N LEU A 25 -15.80 -22.93 14.90
CA LEU A 25 -16.94 -23.79 15.12
C LEU A 25 -16.44 -25.21 15.43
N ASN A 26 -15.71 -25.37 16.53
CA ASN A 26 -15.27 -26.67 17.06
C ASN A 26 -15.42 -26.66 18.58
N LEU A 27 -16.66 -26.71 19.07
CA LEU A 27 -16.94 -27.20 20.42
C LEU A 27 -18.43 -27.53 20.56
N MET A 28 -18.78 -28.81 20.40
CA MET A 28 -19.84 -29.51 21.15
C MET A 28 -20.02 -30.92 20.58
N THR A 29 -19.07 -31.80 20.89
CA THR A 29 -19.29 -33.25 20.90
C THR A 29 -19.02 -33.75 22.32
N THR A 30 -19.91 -33.41 23.25
CA THR A 30 -20.02 -34.11 24.53
C THR A 30 -21.16 -35.09 24.42
N GLY A 31 -20.83 -36.36 24.63
CA GLY A 31 -21.73 -37.49 24.49
C GLY A 31 -22.96 -37.38 25.38
N ARG A 32 -24.10 -37.73 24.80
CA ARG A 32 -25.13 -38.49 25.47
C ARG A 32 -25.43 -39.69 24.61
N ASP A 33 -25.09 -40.87 25.12
CA ASP A 33 -25.58 -42.15 24.63
C ASP A 33 -27.10 -42.16 24.71
N VAL A 34 -27.73 -41.83 23.59
CA VAL A 34 -29.13 -42.17 23.32
C VAL A 34 -29.05 -43.33 22.34
N PRO A 35 -29.66 -44.50 22.65
CA PRO A 35 -29.58 -45.64 21.75
C PRO A 35 -30.09 -45.21 20.38
N PRO A 36 -29.44 -45.61 19.27
CA PRO A 36 -29.93 -45.26 17.96
C PRO A 36 -31.29 -45.93 17.86
N ARG A 37 -32.37 -45.15 17.98
CA ARG A 37 -33.66 -45.55 17.46
C ARG A 37 -33.37 -45.77 15.98
N ILE A 38 -33.19 -47.03 15.62
CA ILE A 38 -33.28 -47.53 14.26
C ILE A 38 -34.73 -47.23 13.90
N TRP A 39 -34.98 -45.98 13.51
CA TRP A 39 -35.99 -45.68 12.52
C TRP A 39 -35.66 -46.66 11.41
N THR A 40 -36.60 -47.51 11.07
CA THR A 40 -36.53 -48.35 9.89
C THR A 40 -36.37 -47.41 8.70
N CYS A 41 -35.11 -47.06 8.39
CA CYS A 41 -34.73 -46.10 7.38
C CYS A 41 -35.15 -46.54 5.98
N SER A 42 -35.74 -47.73 5.81
CA SER A 42 -36.30 -48.19 4.54
C SER A 42 -37.38 -47.21 4.03
N GLY A 43 -38.35 -46.81 4.86
CA GLY A 43 -39.43 -45.92 4.43
C GLY A 43 -38.97 -44.48 4.12
N LEU A 44 -38.17 -43.89 5.00
CA LEU A 44 -37.58 -42.56 4.79
C LEU A 44 -36.61 -42.53 3.59
N ASN A 45 -35.86 -43.61 3.33
CA ASN A 45 -35.03 -43.70 2.13
C ASN A 45 -35.86 -43.84 0.85
N HIS A 46 -37.05 -44.46 0.88
CA HIS A 46 -37.86 -44.59 -0.33
C HIS A 46 -38.55 -43.27 -0.73
N GLU A 47 -38.89 -42.41 0.23
CA GLU A 47 -39.57 -41.14 -0.03
C GLU A 47 -38.61 -39.95 -0.14
N VAL A 48 -37.61 -39.85 0.74
CA VAL A 48 -36.72 -38.68 0.83
C VAL A 48 -35.55 -38.77 -0.16
N LYS A 49 -35.00 -39.96 -0.38
CA LYS A 49 -33.86 -40.17 -1.30
C LYS A 49 -34.16 -39.74 -2.75
N PRO A 50 -35.31 -40.10 -3.37
CA PRO A 50 -35.58 -39.64 -4.74
C PRO A 50 -35.78 -38.11 -4.82
N LEU A 51 -36.30 -37.47 -3.77
CA LEU A 51 -36.40 -36.01 -3.70
C LEU A 51 -35.01 -35.36 -3.59
N TYR A 52 -34.14 -35.92 -2.76
CA TYR A 52 -32.74 -35.50 -2.65
C TYR A 52 -31.98 -35.69 -3.97
N ASP A 53 -32.12 -36.85 -4.62
CA ASP A 53 -31.46 -37.15 -5.89
C ASP A 53 -31.95 -36.22 -7.01
N ARG A 54 -33.23 -35.83 -7.00
CA ARG A 54 -33.77 -34.83 -7.93
C ARG A 54 -33.18 -33.44 -7.67
N TYR A 55 -33.17 -32.99 -6.41
CA TYR A 55 -32.58 -31.73 -6.02
C TYR A 55 -31.10 -31.66 -6.40
N GLN A 56 -30.34 -32.71 -6.10
CA GLN A 56 -28.93 -32.81 -6.41
C GLN A 56 -28.68 -32.75 -7.92
N ARG A 57 -29.49 -33.45 -8.72
CA ARG A 57 -29.40 -33.42 -10.18
C ARG A 57 -29.72 -32.04 -10.74
N GLU A 58 -30.74 -31.36 -10.21
CA GLU A 58 -31.08 -30.00 -10.63
C GLU A 58 -29.97 -28.99 -10.29
N ILE A 59 -29.28 -29.14 -9.15
CA ILE A 59 -28.10 -28.34 -8.82
C ILE A 59 -26.96 -28.60 -9.80
N GLU A 60 -26.65 -29.86 -10.08
CA GLU A 60 -25.54 -30.21 -10.99
C GLU A 60 -25.79 -29.71 -12.42
N LEU A 61 -27.04 -29.74 -12.88
CA LEU A 61 -27.39 -29.32 -14.24
C LEU A 61 -27.52 -27.79 -14.37
N ASN A 62 -28.17 -27.14 -13.42
CA ASN A 62 -28.61 -25.75 -13.60
C ASN A 62 -27.80 -24.74 -12.80
N LEU A 63 -27.16 -25.14 -11.69
CA LEU A 63 -26.59 -24.19 -10.74
C LEU A 63 -25.05 -24.19 -10.71
N TRP A 64 -24.43 -25.33 -11.00
CA TRP A 64 -22.98 -25.49 -10.91
C TRP A 64 -22.19 -24.53 -11.81
N GLU A 65 -22.52 -24.49 -13.10
CA GLU A 65 -21.84 -23.61 -14.07
C GLU A 65 -22.08 -22.11 -13.82
N PRO A 66 -23.33 -21.65 -13.57
CA PRO A 66 -23.57 -20.24 -13.26
C PRO A 66 -22.86 -19.74 -12.01
N ILE A 67 -22.79 -20.55 -10.95
CA ILE A 67 -22.07 -20.16 -9.72
C ILE A 67 -20.57 -20.03 -10.00
N ASN A 68 -19.97 -21.00 -10.70
CA ASN A 68 -18.55 -20.95 -11.02
C ASN A 68 -18.22 -19.74 -11.89
N ARG A 69 -19.07 -19.46 -12.88
CA ARG A 69 -18.96 -18.28 -13.74
C ARG A 69 -19.07 -16.98 -12.94
N PHE A 70 -20.06 -16.88 -12.05
CA PHE A 70 -20.23 -15.73 -11.18
C PHE A 70 -18.97 -15.44 -10.34
N TRP A 71 -18.41 -16.48 -9.70
CA TRP A 71 -17.18 -16.31 -8.92
C TRP A 71 -15.98 -15.90 -9.77
N ALA A 72 -15.85 -16.46 -10.97
CA ALA A 72 -14.78 -16.10 -11.91
C ALA A 72 -14.90 -14.63 -12.36
N GLU A 73 -16.11 -14.19 -12.71
CA GLU A 73 -16.40 -12.81 -13.11
C GLU A 73 -16.13 -11.83 -11.96
N CYS A 74 -16.56 -12.15 -10.74
CA CYS A 74 -16.28 -11.35 -9.55
C CYS A 74 -14.78 -11.21 -9.28
N TYR A 75 -14.02 -12.30 -9.45
CA TYR A 75 -12.58 -12.29 -9.25
C TYR A 75 -11.89 -11.37 -10.27
N GLU A 76 -12.18 -11.52 -11.56
CA GLU A 76 -11.55 -10.71 -12.60
C GLU A 76 -11.98 -9.24 -12.50
N ALA A 77 -13.23 -8.95 -12.14
CA ALA A 77 -13.69 -7.58 -11.89
C ALA A 77 -12.90 -6.93 -10.73
N CYS A 78 -12.78 -7.63 -9.59
CA CYS A 78 -12.02 -7.13 -8.44
C CYS A 78 -10.53 -6.95 -8.76
N LYS A 79 -9.94 -7.91 -9.47
CA LYS A 79 -8.53 -7.87 -9.90
C LYS A 79 -8.28 -6.71 -10.87
N GLY A 80 -9.18 -6.48 -11.82
CA GLY A 80 -9.13 -5.35 -12.75
C GLY A 80 -9.20 -4.01 -12.01
N ALA A 81 -10.20 -3.84 -11.14
CA ALA A 81 -10.36 -2.62 -10.33
C ALA A 81 -9.15 -2.36 -9.41
N SER A 82 -8.59 -3.41 -8.80
CA SER A 82 -7.39 -3.32 -7.97
C SER A 82 -6.17 -2.86 -8.78
N LYS A 83 -5.94 -3.47 -9.96
CA LYS A 83 -4.85 -3.07 -10.86
C LYS A 83 -5.00 -1.63 -11.32
N GLN A 84 -6.20 -1.21 -11.68
CA GLN A 84 -6.48 0.16 -12.10
C GLN A 84 -6.21 1.16 -10.98
N ARG A 85 -6.66 0.86 -9.75
CA ARG A 85 -6.37 1.67 -8.56
C ARG A 85 -4.87 1.80 -8.33
N ALA A 86 -4.12 0.70 -8.39
CA ALA A 86 -2.67 0.72 -8.22
C ALA A 86 -1.99 1.58 -9.29
N SER A 87 -2.43 1.48 -10.55
CA SER A 87 -1.94 2.31 -11.66
C SER A 87 -2.18 3.79 -11.40
N PHE A 88 -3.40 4.19 -11.01
CA PHE A 88 -3.69 5.60 -10.72
C PHE A 88 -2.87 6.13 -9.55
N GLN A 89 -2.65 5.34 -8.51
CA GLN A 89 -1.79 5.76 -7.40
C GLN A 89 -0.34 5.98 -7.86
N ALA A 90 0.21 5.08 -8.68
CA ALA A 90 1.56 5.22 -9.22
C ALA A 90 1.68 6.47 -10.11
N THR A 91 0.71 6.69 -11.00
CA THR A 91 0.66 7.88 -11.87
C THR A 91 0.53 9.15 -11.05
N ASN A 92 -0.37 9.21 -10.07
CA ASN A 92 -0.55 10.39 -9.23
C ASN A 92 0.71 10.71 -8.42
N ARG A 93 1.39 9.68 -7.87
CA ARG A 93 2.68 9.86 -7.21
C ARG A 93 3.71 10.49 -8.16
N ARG A 94 3.80 10.00 -9.39
CA ARG A 94 4.71 10.56 -10.41
C ARG A 94 4.37 12.01 -10.76
N VAL A 95 3.09 12.32 -10.98
CA VAL A 95 2.63 13.67 -11.31
C VAL A 95 2.91 14.65 -10.15
N PHE A 96 2.62 14.25 -8.92
CA PHE A 96 2.94 15.05 -7.73
C PHE A 96 4.44 15.33 -7.62
N GLN A 97 5.25 14.28 -7.79
CA GLN A 97 6.70 14.39 -7.76
C GLN A 97 7.21 15.41 -8.80
N GLN A 98 6.73 15.30 -10.04
CA GLN A 98 7.16 16.16 -11.14
C GLN A 98 6.65 17.60 -11.02
N LYS A 99 5.37 17.80 -10.68
CA LYS A 99 4.73 19.12 -10.72
C LYS A 99 4.91 19.92 -9.44
N ILE A 100 5.07 19.25 -8.29
CA ILE A 100 5.05 19.93 -6.99
C ILE A 100 6.38 19.72 -6.28
N TYR A 101 6.76 18.47 -6.03
CA TYR A 101 7.91 18.19 -5.16
C TYR A 101 9.25 18.63 -5.76
N MET A 102 9.54 18.27 -7.02
CA MET A 102 10.82 18.61 -7.65
C MET A 102 11.00 20.13 -7.80
N PRO A 103 10.02 20.91 -8.31
CA PRO A 103 10.15 22.37 -8.37
C PRO A 103 10.35 23.01 -6.99
N TRP A 104 9.62 22.55 -5.97
CA TRP A 104 9.80 23.03 -4.60
C TRP A 104 11.22 22.76 -4.10
N LYS A 105 11.73 21.54 -4.32
CA LYS A 105 13.08 21.15 -3.90
C LYS A 105 14.16 21.99 -4.58
N VAL A 106 14.01 22.28 -5.87
CA VAL A 106 14.93 23.15 -6.61
C VAL A 106 14.93 24.55 -5.99
N ARG A 107 13.75 25.16 -5.78
CA ARG A 107 13.63 26.48 -5.15
C ARG A 107 14.23 26.52 -3.75
N GLN A 108 14.08 25.45 -2.97
CA GLN A 108 14.68 25.35 -1.64
C GLN A 108 16.21 25.42 -1.70
N VAL A 109 16.82 24.71 -2.65
CA VAL A 109 18.27 24.72 -2.85
C VAL A 109 18.75 26.10 -3.33
N GLU A 110 18.04 26.69 -4.30
CA GLU A 110 18.35 28.02 -4.82
C GLU A 110 18.28 29.09 -3.71
N GLU A 111 17.25 29.04 -2.86
CA GLU A 111 17.09 29.97 -1.75
C GLU A 111 18.18 29.79 -0.69
N MET A 112 18.53 28.54 -0.36
CA MET A 112 19.64 28.25 0.54
C MET A 112 20.95 28.82 -0.01
N GLN A 113 21.22 28.65 -1.31
CA GLN A 113 22.41 29.20 -1.95
C GLN A 113 22.42 30.74 -1.92
N ARG A 114 21.27 31.38 -2.16
CA ARG A 114 21.12 32.84 -2.09
C ARG A 114 21.48 33.37 -0.70
N LEU A 115 20.99 32.72 0.36
CA LEU A 115 21.28 33.09 1.74
C LEU A 115 22.76 32.88 2.10
N GLN A 116 23.36 31.77 1.66
CA GLN A 116 24.78 31.51 1.87
C GLN A 116 25.67 32.55 1.18
N ASN A 117 25.33 32.91 -0.06
CA ASN A 117 26.04 33.94 -0.81
C ASN A 117 25.93 35.29 -0.10
N ALA A 118 24.74 35.69 0.35
CA ALA A 118 24.54 36.93 1.10
C ALA A 118 25.38 36.95 2.39
N ALA A 119 25.36 35.87 3.16
CA ALA A 119 26.16 35.75 4.39
C ALA A 119 27.68 35.84 4.10
N LEU A 120 28.15 35.24 3.00
CA LEU A 120 29.55 35.35 2.56
C LEU A 120 29.92 36.79 2.15
N GLN A 121 29.03 37.49 1.45
CA GLN A 121 29.24 38.89 1.08
C GLN A 121 29.37 39.78 2.34
N HIS A 122 28.51 39.59 3.33
CA HIS A 122 28.61 40.31 4.61
C HIS A 122 29.96 40.07 5.30
N LYS A 123 30.38 38.81 5.45
CA LYS A 123 31.68 38.46 6.04
C LYS A 123 32.86 39.06 5.28
N THR A 124 32.78 39.08 3.96
CA THR A 124 33.81 39.65 3.08
C THR A 124 33.89 41.16 3.24
N ASN A 125 32.75 41.85 3.22
CA ASN A 125 32.66 43.30 3.43
C ASN A 125 33.21 43.68 4.80
N ASP A 126 32.82 42.97 5.87
CA ASP A 126 33.34 43.22 7.21
C ASP A 126 34.85 43.05 7.28
N SER A 127 35.39 42.02 6.62
CA SER A 127 36.84 41.79 6.54
C SER A 127 37.54 42.93 5.81
N HIS A 128 36.98 43.39 4.68
CA HIS A 128 37.50 44.54 3.94
C HIS A 128 37.46 45.82 4.76
N ILE A 129 36.36 46.11 5.44
CA ILE A 129 36.24 47.27 6.33
C ILE A 129 37.29 47.20 7.44
N ARG A 130 37.45 46.05 8.10
CA ARG A 130 38.48 45.87 9.14
C ARG A 130 39.90 46.07 8.60
N LYS A 131 40.21 45.55 7.41
CA LYS A 131 41.53 45.75 6.78
C LYS A 131 41.79 47.21 6.46
N ARG A 132 40.82 47.89 5.82
CA ARG A 132 40.90 49.33 5.49
C ARG A 132 41.03 50.18 6.75
N TRP A 133 40.28 49.86 7.79
CA TRP A 133 40.37 50.54 9.08
C TRP A 133 41.75 50.38 9.72
N LYS A 134 42.31 49.16 9.75
CA LYS A 134 43.66 48.93 10.27
C LYS A 134 44.71 49.71 9.46
N ALA A 135 44.58 49.72 8.14
CA ALA A 135 45.49 50.47 7.26
C ALA A 135 45.38 51.99 7.51
N ALA A 136 44.17 52.54 7.56
CA ALA A 136 43.93 53.96 7.84
C ALA A 136 44.45 54.35 9.23
N LYS A 137 44.19 53.51 10.25
CA LYS A 137 44.69 53.73 11.61
C LYS A 137 46.22 53.75 11.65
N ARG A 138 46.88 52.80 10.98
CA ARG A 138 48.35 52.76 10.88
C ARG A 138 48.90 53.95 10.09
N PHE A 139 48.19 54.42 9.07
CA PHE A 139 48.58 55.60 8.30
C PHE A 139 48.49 56.88 9.14
N LEU A 140 47.41 57.08 9.90
CA LEU A 140 47.20 58.30 10.69
C LEU A 140 48.04 58.32 11.97
N TYR A 141 48.04 57.23 12.73
CA TYR A 141 48.60 57.13 14.08
C TYR A 141 49.83 56.22 14.18
N GLY A 142 50.32 55.67 13.06
CA GLY A 142 51.55 54.87 13.09
C GLY A 142 52.81 55.74 13.27
N PRO A 143 54.00 55.14 13.41
CA PRO A 143 55.25 55.87 13.69
C PRO A 143 55.66 56.91 12.64
N ARG A 144 55.06 56.87 11.46
CA ARG A 144 55.26 57.85 10.36
C ARG A 144 53.96 58.58 9.99
N GLY A 145 52.96 58.50 10.86
CA GLY A 145 51.65 59.07 10.63
C GLY A 145 51.60 60.55 10.97
N PRO A 146 50.77 61.35 10.29
CA PRO A 146 50.63 62.78 10.58
C PRO A 146 50.17 63.10 11.99
N TRP A 147 49.49 62.16 12.66
CA TRP A 147 48.92 62.33 14.01
C TRP A 147 49.63 61.43 15.04
N PHE A 148 50.88 61.06 14.77
CA PHE A 148 51.69 60.31 15.72
C PHE A 148 52.06 61.20 16.92
N THR A 149 51.62 60.84 18.12
CA THR A 149 51.85 61.63 19.34
C THR A 149 53.04 61.18 20.18
N GLY A 150 53.85 60.21 19.71
CA GLY A 150 55.00 59.69 20.47
C GLY A 150 54.61 58.65 21.49
#